data_AF-A0AAW5K7R9-F1
#
_entry.id   AF-A0AAW5K7R9-F1
#
_cell.length_a   1.000
_cell.length_b   1.000
_cell.length_c   1.000
_cell.angle_alpha   90.00
_cell.angle_beta   90.00
_cell.angle_gamma   90.00
#
_symmetry.space_group_name_H-M   'P 1'
#
loop_
_entity.id
_entity.type
_entity.pdbx_description
1 polymer ?
#
loop_
_entity_poly.entity_id
_entity_poly.type
_entity_poly.pdbx_seq_one_letter_code
_entity_poly.pdbx_strand_id
1 'polypeptide(L)'
;EKLAEAFASGAEDAGNVVEFLSLKDKTIAFCEGCMACHKLGRCVIDDDANMIARKMYEAEVIAFATPIYYYEMSGQMKTMIDRANSL
;
A
#
# COMPACT_ATOMS: atom_id res chain seq x y z
N GLU A 1 15.09 0.46 -4.02
CA GLU A 1 13.96 1.35 -4.34
C GLU A 1 14.35 2.83 -4.15
N LYS A 2 15.27 3.36 -4.96
CA LYS A 2 16.06 4.57 -4.61
C LYS A 2 15.26 5.84 -4.25
N LEU A 3 14.18 6.14 -4.98
CA LEU A 3 13.38 7.34 -4.71
C LEU A 3 12.61 7.24 -3.39
N ALA A 4 12.09 6.05 -3.08
CA ALA A 4 11.38 5.80 -1.83
C ALA A 4 12.33 5.87 -0.63
N GLU A 5 13.53 5.31 -0.77
CA GLU A 5 14.60 5.38 0.24
C GLU A 5 15.04 6.84 0.51
N ALA A 6 15.21 7.64 -0.54
CA ALA A 6 15.58 9.05 -0.40
C ALA A 6 14.47 9.87 0.28
N PHE A 7 13.20 9.61 -0.05
CA PHE A 7 12.07 10.25 0.63
C PHE A 7 11.99 9.86 2.10
N ALA A 8 12.14 8.56 2.41
CA ALA A 8 12.15 8.04 3.77
C ALA A 8 13.25 8.71 4.61
N SER A 9 14.48 8.75 4.10
CA SER A 9 15.61 9.42 4.77
C SER A 9 15.31 10.89 5.06
N GLY A 10 14.77 11.64 4.09
CA GLY A 10 14.43 13.05 4.32
C GLY A 10 13.31 13.25 5.36
N ALA A 11 12.34 12.33 5.42
CA ALA A 11 11.27 12.37 6.42
C ALA A 11 11.78 12.02 7.82
N GLU A 12 12.69 11.04 7.94
CA GLU A 12 13.38 10.70 9.19
C GLU A 12 14.24 11.86 9.69
N ASP A 13 15.02 12.50 8.81
CA ASP A 13 15.86 13.68 9.15
C ASP A 13 15.02 14.86 9.67
N ALA A 14 13.76 14.97 9.22
CA ALA A 14 12.81 15.97 9.69
C ALA A 14 12.15 15.61 11.05
N GLY A 15 12.52 14.47 11.65
CA GLY A 15 12.05 14.03 12.97
C GLY A 15 10.78 13.19 12.95
N ASN A 16 10.37 12.65 11.80
CA ASN A 16 9.20 11.78 11.69
C ASN A 16 9.58 10.31 11.94
N VAL A 17 8.62 9.51 12.41
CA VAL A 17 8.74 8.06 12.45
C VAL A 17 8.34 7.51 11.08
N VAL A 18 9.25 6.80 10.42
CA VAL A 18 9.03 6.28 9.07
C VAL A 18 9.03 4.75 9.09
N GLU A 19 8.03 4.15 8.44
CA GLU A 19 8.05 2.74 8.08
C GLU A 19 8.20 2.61 6.57
N PHE A 20 9.23 1.87 6.14
CA PHE A 20 9.43 1.54 4.73
C PHE A 20 8.82 0.17 4.41
N LEU A 21 7.88 0.12 3.47
CA LEU A 21 7.23 -1.11 3.02
C LEU A 21 7.32 -1.25 1.50
N SER A 22 7.98 -2.32 1.05
CA SER A 22 8.00 -2.71 -0.37
C SER A 22 6.89 -3.72 -0.68
N LEU A 23 6.21 -3.54 -1.82
CA LEU A 23 5.29 -4.53 -2.37
C LEU A 23 6.02 -5.68 -3.07
N LYS A 24 7.34 -5.57 -3.25
CA LYS A 24 8.16 -6.65 -3.78
C LYS A 24 8.05 -7.88 -2.87
N ASP A 25 7.92 -9.05 -3.48
CA ASP A 25 7.81 -10.34 -2.80
C ASP A 25 6.56 -10.50 -1.90
N LYS A 26 5.57 -9.61 -2.04
CA LYS A 26 4.24 -9.73 -1.41
C LYS A 26 3.26 -10.47 -2.29
N THR A 27 2.45 -11.32 -1.67
CA THR A 27 1.34 -12.02 -2.33
C THR A 27 0.07 -11.20 -2.14
N ILE A 28 -0.43 -10.64 -3.24
CA ILE A 28 -1.62 -9.79 -3.26
C ILE A 28 -2.48 -10.25 -4.42
N ALA A 29 -3.63 -10.85 -4.13
CA ALA A 29 -4.62 -11.23 -5.13
C ALA A 29 -5.38 -10.01 -5.66
N PHE A 30 -5.92 -10.12 -6.88
CA PHE A 30 -6.77 -9.08 -7.45
C PHE A 30 -8.06 -8.91 -6.63
N CYS A 31 -8.57 -7.68 -6.61
CA CYS A 31 -9.86 -7.41 -6.01
C CYS A 31 -10.99 -8.04 -6.85
N GLU A 32 -11.89 -8.76 -6.19
CA GLU A 32 -13.04 -9.43 -6.83
C GLU A 32 -14.29 -8.52 -6.92
N GLY A 33 -14.23 -7.29 -6.39
CA GLY A 33 -15.39 -6.38 -6.39
C GLY A 33 -16.57 -6.86 -5.54
N CYS A 34 -16.35 -7.76 -4.57
CA CYS A 34 -17.43 -8.37 -3.78
C CYS A 34 -18.02 -7.45 -2.70
N MET A 35 -17.37 -6.32 -2.40
CA MET A 35 -17.79 -5.30 -1.42
C MET A 35 -17.94 -5.77 0.04
N ALA A 36 -17.54 -6.99 0.37
CA ALA A 36 -17.61 -7.53 1.74
C ALA A 36 -16.80 -6.72 2.76
N CYS A 37 -15.76 -6.01 2.29
CA CYS A 37 -14.92 -5.15 3.11
C CYS A 37 -15.67 -4.02 3.82
N HIS A 38 -16.76 -3.50 3.24
CA HIS A 38 -17.58 -2.45 3.88
C HIS A 38 -18.20 -2.89 5.20
N LYS A 39 -18.49 -4.19 5.36
CA LYS A 39 -19.04 -4.74 6.59
C LYS A 39 -17.96 -5.27 7.53
N LEU A 40 -16.90 -5.84 6.96
CA LEU A 40 -15.86 -6.53 7.73
C LEU A 40 -14.75 -5.61 8.24
N GLY A 41 -14.58 -4.43 7.66
CA GLY A 41 -13.46 -3.52 7.96
C GLY A 41 -12.09 -4.03 7.49
N ARG A 42 -12.08 -5.11 6.70
CA ARG A 42 -10.90 -5.71 6.05
C ARG A 42 -11.35 -6.52 4.85
N CYS A 43 -10.43 -6.94 4.00
CA CYS A 43 -10.82 -7.80 2.89
C CYS A 43 -10.96 -9.28 3.28
N VAL A 44 -11.78 -10.00 2.52
CA VAL A 44 -12.08 -11.43 2.72
C VAL A 44 -10.96 -12.36 2.23
N ILE A 45 -10.14 -11.91 1.26
CA ILE A 45 -8.95 -12.66 0.85
C ILE A 45 -7.89 -12.38 1.92
N ASP A 46 -7.35 -13.45 2.49
CA ASP A 46 -6.37 -13.38 3.56
C ASP A 46 -4.96 -13.54 3.00
N ASP A 47 -4.41 -12.43 2.53
CA ASP A 47 -3.08 -12.31 1.96
C ASP A 47 -2.37 -11.05 2.52
N ASP A 48 -1.21 -10.69 1.96
CA ASP A 48 -0.42 -9.57 2.47
C ASP A 48 -1.17 -8.22 2.40
N ALA A 49 -2.22 -8.11 1.58
CA ALA A 49 -2.99 -6.88 1.42
C ALA A 49 -3.64 -6.43 2.73
N ASN A 50 -4.14 -7.35 3.55
CA ASN A 50 -4.81 -6.98 4.81
C ASN A 50 -3.84 -6.32 5.79
N MET A 51 -2.61 -6.85 5.89
CA MET A 51 -1.57 -6.28 6.74
C MET A 51 -1.13 -4.90 6.21
N ILE A 52 -0.94 -4.76 4.90
CA ILE A 52 -0.55 -3.48 4.28
C ILE A 52 -1.66 -2.44 4.47
N ALA A 53 -2.93 -2.80 4.21
CA ALA A 53 -4.06 -1.92 4.42
C ALA A 53 -4.15 -1.49 5.90
N ARG A 54 -3.88 -2.38 6.85
CA ARG A 54 -3.85 -2.01 8.26
C ARG A 54 -2.77 -0.97 8.57
N LYS A 55 -1.58 -1.11 8.02
CA LYS A 55 -0.50 -0.11 8.15
C LYS A 55 -0.87 1.22 7.50
N MET A 56 -1.53 1.18 6.34
CA MET A 56 -2.07 2.39 5.70
C MET A 56 -3.11 3.08 6.61
N TYR A 57 -3.98 2.33 7.28
CA TYR A 57 -4.96 2.89 8.22
C TYR A 57 -4.31 3.61 9.41
N GLU A 58 -3.21 3.05 9.93
CA GLU A 58 -2.51 3.57 11.11
C GLU A 58 -1.57 4.73 10.78
N ALA A 59 -1.24 4.94 9.50
CA ALA A 59 -0.35 5.99 9.06
C ALA A 59 -1.06 7.36 8.98
N GLU A 60 -0.41 8.40 9.49
CA GLU A 60 -0.87 9.79 9.34
C GLU A 60 -0.56 10.34 7.93
N VAL A 61 0.51 9.84 7.31
CA VAL A 61 0.96 10.22 5.96
C VAL A 61 1.39 8.97 5.21
N ILE A 62 0.93 8.84 3.97
CA ILE A 62 1.32 7.75 3.07
C ILE A 62 1.99 8.34 1.83
N ALA A 63 3.19 7.85 1.51
CA ALA A 63 3.90 8.19 0.29
C ALA A 63 4.00 6.95 -0.63
N PHE A 64 3.35 6.99 -1.78
CA PHE A 64 3.46 5.94 -2.78
C PHE A 64 4.61 6.22 -3.74
N ALA A 65 5.55 5.27 -3.84
CA ALA A 65 6.61 5.28 -4.83
C ALA A 65 6.43 4.10 -5.79
N THR A 66 6.01 4.39 -7.02
CA THR A 66 5.77 3.40 -8.07
C THR A 66 6.36 3.88 -9.38
N PRO A 67 6.93 2.99 -10.22
CA PRO A 67 7.25 3.37 -11.59
C PRO A 67 5.96 3.69 -12.36
N ILE A 68 6.10 4.53 -13.38
CA ILE A 68 5.05 4.80 -14.36
C ILE A 68 5.17 3.81 -15.50
N TYR A 69 4.16 2.95 -15.66
CA TYR A 69 4.01 2.03 -16.77
C TYR A 69 2.78 2.42 -17.59
N TYR A 70 3.00 2.71 -18.87
CA TYR A 70 1.94 3.14 -19.80
C TYR A 70 1.09 4.30 -19.27
N TYR A 71 1.77 5.39 -18.86
CA TYR A 71 1.15 6.63 -18.37
C TYR A 71 0.43 6.55 -17.02
N GLU A 72 0.53 5.43 -16.30
CA GLU A 72 -0.03 5.29 -14.94
C GLU A 72 0.91 4.50 -14.01
N MET A 73 0.53 4.39 -12.74
CA MET A 73 1.14 3.53 -11.73
C MET A 73 1.27 2.10 -12.21
N SER A 74 2.20 1.38 -11.59
CA SER A 74 2.39 -0.04 -11.88
C SER A 74 1.13 -0.84 -11.52
N GLY A 75 0.87 -1.91 -12.28
CA GLY A 75 -0.22 -2.83 -11.98
C GLY A 75 -0.13 -3.40 -10.55
N GLN A 76 1.08 -3.63 -10.04
CA GLN A 76 1.29 -4.07 -8.66
C GLN A 76 0.77 -3.07 -7.63
N MET A 77 1.04 -1.77 -7.83
CA MET A 77 0.52 -0.71 -6.96
C MET A 77 -1.00 -0.65 -7.03
N LYS A 78 -1.57 -0.69 -8.24
CA LYS A 78 -3.02 -0.69 -8.43
C LYS A 78 -3.70 -1.90 -7.78
N THR A 79 -3.11 -3.09 -7.88
CA THR A 79 -3.59 -4.30 -7.22
C THR A 79 -3.64 -4.11 -5.71
N MET A 80 -2.66 -3.45 -5.08
CA MET A 80 -2.73 -3.14 -3.64
C MET A 80 -3.81 -2.10 -3.33
N ILE A 81 -3.89 -1.01 -4.09
CA ILE A 81 -4.85 0.07 -3.86
C ILE A 81 -6.31 -0.42 -3.97
N ASP A 82 -6.61 -1.30 -4.92
CA ASP A 82 -7.95 -1.89 -5.06
C ASP A 82 -8.40 -2.72 -3.85
N ARG A 83 -7.46 -3.11 -2.99
CA ARG A 83 -7.67 -3.89 -1.77
C ARG A 83 -7.80 -3.02 -0.53
N ALA A 84 -7.59 -1.71 -0.64
CA ALA A 84 -7.62 -0.76 0.46
C ALA A 84 -8.99 -0.09 0.67
N ASN A 85 -10.04 -0.55 -0.01
CA ASN A 85 -11.39 0.02 0.11
C ASN A 85 -12.05 -0.15 1.49
N SER A 86 -11.45 -0.91 2.42
CA SER A 86 -11.92 -1.04 3.80
C SER A 86 -11.53 0.12 4.72
N LEU A 87 -10.68 1.04 4.25
CA LEU A 87 -10.17 2.18 5.02
C LEU A 87 -11.19 3.29 5.21
#